data_AF-A0AAP1QXT9-F1
#
_entry.id   AF-A0AAP1QXT9-F1
#
_cell.length_a   1.000
_cell.length_b   1.000
_cell.length_c   1.000
_cell.angle_alpha   90.00
_cell.angle_beta   90.00
_cell.angle_gamma   90.00
#
_symmetry.space_group_name_H-M   'P 1'
#
loop_
_entity.id
_entity.type
_entity.pdbx_description
1 polymer ?
#
loop_
_entity_poly.entity_id
_entity_poly.type
_entity_poly.pdbx_seq_one_letter_code
_entity_poly.pdbx_strand_id
1 'polypeptide(L)'
;GNLVDGDTVTATATDPAGNTSLPGTGTVSADITAPVVALDDVLTNDSTPALTGTVNDPTATVVVNVDGTDYPAVNNGDGTWTLADNTLPTLADGPHTITVTATDAAGNVGNDTAVVTIDTSLPVVSLDDLTTNDTTPALTGAIDDPTATVVVNVDGIDYPATNNGDGTWTLADNTLPALIDGPHTVTVTATDPAGNTATDTATLTIDTVPADLIGAITIPEDLNGDGILNADELGTDGSFNAQVALGPDALDGTVVNVNGVNYTVTAADLANGYITAAIPVTGEGPVAIHAEAVDAQGNVDVADADVTVTVDTVPADLIGAITIPEDLNGDGILNADELGTDGSFNAQVALGPDAIDGTVVNVNGTNYTVTAADLANGYITAAIPVTGEGPVAIHAEAVDAQGNVDVADADVTVTVDTVPADLIGAITIPEDLNGDGILNADELGTDGSFNAQVALGPDAIDGTVVNVNGTNYTVTAADLANGYITAAIPV
;
A
#
# COMPACT_ATOMS: atom_id res chain seq x y z
N GLY A 1 106.52 10.24 2.61
CA GLY A 1 105.92 8.90 2.75
C GLY A 1 104.71 9.04 3.64
N ASN A 2 103.64 8.31 3.35
CA ASN A 2 102.43 8.28 4.17
C ASN A 2 102.79 7.58 5.48
N LEU A 3 103.03 8.34 6.55
CA LEU A 3 103.17 7.78 7.89
C LEU A 3 101.76 7.58 8.45
N VAL A 4 101.48 6.41 9.01
CA VAL A 4 100.21 6.07 9.68
C VAL A 4 100.40 6.04 11.19
N ASP A 5 99.29 5.97 11.94
CA ASP A 5 99.34 5.86 13.40
C ASP A 5 100.19 4.66 13.86
N GLY A 6 101.08 4.89 14.82
CA GLY A 6 102.02 3.89 15.31
C GLY A 6 103.34 3.78 14.52
N ASP A 7 103.48 4.47 13.37
CA ASP A 7 104.74 4.46 12.62
C ASP A 7 105.89 5.10 13.41
N THR A 8 107.07 4.46 13.38
CA THR A 8 108.28 4.99 14.01
C THR A 8 109.20 5.61 12.95
N VAL A 9 109.34 6.93 12.97
CA VAL A 9 110.34 7.65 12.17
C VAL A 9 111.69 7.50 12.84
N THR A 10 112.65 6.98 12.09
CA THR A 10 114.02 6.78 12.56
C THR A 10 114.98 7.61 11.72
N ALA A 11 115.83 8.40 12.35
CA ALA A 11 116.85 9.20 11.67
C ALA A 11 118.24 8.93 12.24
N THR A 12 119.22 8.83 11.37
CA THR A 12 120.65 8.79 11.69
C THR A 12 121.37 9.88 10.89
N ALA A 13 122.45 10.42 11.44
CA ALA A 13 123.31 11.38 10.74
C ALA A 13 124.70 10.80 10.56
N THR A 14 125.37 11.12 9.44
CA THR A 14 126.79 10.78 9.22
C THR A 14 127.61 12.05 9.17
N ASP A 15 128.69 12.12 9.96
CA ASP A 15 129.60 13.28 9.94
C ASP A 15 130.52 13.26 8.69
N PRO A 16 131.27 14.34 8.40
CA PRO A 16 132.20 14.39 7.27
C PRO A 16 133.36 13.38 7.34
N ALA A 17 133.60 12.77 8.51
CA ALA A 17 134.62 11.74 8.72
C ALA A 17 134.07 10.32 8.51
N GLY A 18 132.76 10.17 8.28
CA GLY A 18 132.10 8.89 8.00
C GLY A 18 131.50 8.19 9.23
N ASN A 19 131.43 8.83 10.40
CA ASN A 19 130.83 8.24 11.59
C ASN A 19 129.31 8.43 11.59
N THR A 20 128.54 7.36 11.74
CA THR A 20 127.07 7.39 11.89
C THR A 20 126.65 7.55 13.35
N SER A 21 125.68 8.41 13.62
CA SER A 21 125.03 8.53 14.94
C SER A 21 124.23 7.28 15.29
N LEU A 22 123.93 7.09 16.57
CA LEU A 22 122.86 6.19 16.97
C LEU A 22 121.51 6.69 16.39
N PRO A 23 120.54 5.79 16.11
CA PRO A 23 119.25 6.21 15.60
C PRO A 23 118.48 7.02 16.65
N GLY A 24 118.02 8.21 16.25
CA GLY A 24 116.94 8.90 16.95
C GLY A 24 115.61 8.37 16.43
N THR A 25 114.70 7.99 17.31
CA THR A 25 113.36 7.52 16.95
C THR A 25 112.29 8.48 17.48
N GLY A 26 111.21 8.65 16.72
CA GLY A 26 109.98 9.29 17.15
C GLY A 26 108.78 8.51 16.59
N THR A 27 107.75 8.29 17.41
CA THR A 27 106.52 7.64 16.99
C THR A 27 105.50 8.67 16.53
N VAL A 28 104.82 8.41 15.42
CA VAL A 28 103.65 9.16 14.99
C VAL A 28 102.46 8.65 15.80
N SER A 29 101.84 9.54 16.57
CA SER A 29 100.50 9.32 17.13
C SER A 29 99.55 10.20 16.35
N ALA A 30 98.67 9.58 15.56
CA ALA A 30 97.70 10.26 14.72
C ALA A 30 96.34 9.61 14.94
N ASP A 31 95.42 10.35 15.57
CA ASP A 31 94.03 9.96 15.56
C ASP A 31 93.44 10.30 14.19
N ILE A 32 93.03 9.28 13.46
CA ILE A 32 92.48 9.38 12.10
C ILE A 32 91.07 8.79 12.00
N THR A 33 90.46 8.43 13.13
CA THR A 33 89.15 7.76 13.14
C THR A 33 88.07 8.80 13.34
N ALA A 34 87.33 9.13 12.29
CA ALA A 34 86.18 10.02 12.42
C ALA A 34 85.12 9.46 13.37
N PRO A 35 84.43 10.32 14.13
CA PRO A 35 83.20 9.95 14.81
C PRO A 35 82.18 9.34 13.84
N VAL A 36 81.37 8.41 14.32
CA VAL A 36 80.16 7.94 13.64
C VAL A 36 78.98 8.65 14.30
N VAL A 37 78.21 9.35 13.49
CA VAL A 37 76.99 10.06 13.89
C VAL A 37 75.83 9.53 13.05
N ALA A 38 74.62 9.54 13.58
CA ALA A 38 73.41 9.18 12.83
C ALA A 38 72.22 10.07 13.20
N LEU A 39 71.32 10.26 12.24
CA LEU A 39 70.01 10.91 12.36
C LEU A 39 68.99 10.11 11.54
N ASP A 40 67.80 9.87 12.09
CA ASP A 40 66.71 9.23 11.36
C ASP A 40 65.82 10.27 10.67
N ASP A 41 65.13 9.85 9.60
CA ASP A 41 64.07 10.65 8.98
C ASP A 41 62.91 10.85 9.96
N VAL A 42 62.29 12.03 9.92
CA VAL A 42 61.17 12.40 10.80
C VAL A 42 60.03 12.98 9.98
N LEU A 43 58.80 12.55 10.24
CA LEU A 43 57.58 13.24 9.84
C LEU A 43 56.92 13.79 11.10
N THR A 44 56.58 15.08 11.12
CA THR A 44 56.03 15.72 12.31
C THR A 44 55.17 16.92 11.95
N ASN A 45 54.18 17.20 12.80
CA ASN A 45 53.40 18.44 12.78
C ASN A 45 53.93 19.52 13.71
N ASP A 46 55.10 19.32 14.31
CA ASP A 46 55.80 20.35 15.05
C ASP A 46 56.74 21.10 14.10
N SER A 47 56.42 22.37 13.81
CA SER A 47 57.24 23.24 12.96
C SER A 47 58.62 23.62 13.56
N THR A 48 58.92 23.24 14.80
CA THR A 48 60.18 23.54 15.49
C THR A 48 60.75 22.33 16.25
N PRO A 49 60.83 21.15 15.62
CA PRO A 49 60.96 19.89 16.35
C PRO A 49 62.32 19.77 17.04
N ALA A 50 62.35 19.03 18.14
CA ALA A 50 63.61 18.49 18.64
C ALA A 50 64.23 17.53 17.61
N LEU A 51 65.55 17.57 17.46
CA LEU A 51 66.29 16.61 16.65
C LEU A 51 67.22 15.80 17.55
N THR A 52 67.15 14.48 17.42
CA THR A 52 67.95 13.55 18.23
C THR A 52 68.56 12.48 17.35
N GLY A 53 69.72 11.99 17.75
CA GLY A 53 70.38 10.90 17.06
C GLY A 53 71.48 10.26 17.89
N THR A 54 72.33 9.48 17.25
CA THR A 54 73.46 8.80 17.93
C THR A 54 74.80 9.40 17.55
N VAL A 55 75.75 9.36 18.46
CA VAL A 55 77.15 9.74 18.24
C VAL A 55 78.05 8.84 19.09
N ASN A 56 79.02 8.17 18.47
CA ASN A 56 79.84 7.17 19.17
C ASN A 56 81.01 7.77 19.98
N ASP A 57 81.42 9.00 19.67
CA ASP A 57 82.45 9.74 20.42
C ASP A 57 81.76 10.65 21.46
N PRO A 58 81.91 10.37 22.77
CA PRO A 58 81.25 11.14 23.83
C PRO A 58 81.84 12.55 24.03
N THR A 59 82.93 12.87 23.34
CA THR A 59 83.63 14.17 23.44
C THR A 59 83.58 14.98 22.15
N ALA A 60 83.05 14.42 21.06
CA ALA A 60 82.91 15.12 19.80
C ALA A 60 81.97 16.33 19.92
N THR A 61 82.31 17.39 19.20
CA THR A 61 81.42 18.55 18.98
C THR A 61 80.40 18.20 17.90
N VAL A 62 79.12 18.46 18.16
CA VAL A 62 78.02 18.16 17.22
C VAL A 62 77.40 19.46 16.70
N VAL A 63 77.31 19.59 15.39
CA VAL A 63 76.67 20.70 14.69
C VAL A 63 75.62 20.12 13.75
N VAL A 64 74.42 20.70 13.78
CA VAL A 64 73.32 20.32 12.91
C VAL A 64 73.12 21.45 11.90
N ASN A 65 73.30 21.15 10.63
CA ASN A 65 72.97 22.06 9.54
C ASN A 65 71.52 21.83 9.10
N VAL A 66 70.71 22.89 9.15
CA VAL A 66 69.33 22.90 8.67
C VAL A 66 69.24 23.94 7.55
N ASP A 67 68.95 23.49 6.33
CA ASP A 67 68.84 24.34 5.12
C ASP A 67 69.99 25.35 4.94
N GLY A 68 71.22 24.93 5.26
CA GLY A 68 72.42 25.76 5.12
C GLY A 68 72.77 26.63 6.33
N THR A 69 72.01 26.56 7.43
CA THR A 69 72.33 27.24 8.70
C THR A 69 72.78 26.23 9.76
N ASP A 70 73.92 26.51 10.41
CA ASP A 70 74.49 25.66 11.46
C ASP A 70 73.92 26.00 12.85
N TYR A 71 73.48 24.96 13.56
CA TYR A 71 72.99 25.02 14.94
C TYR A 71 73.86 24.12 15.84
N PRO A 72 74.39 24.63 16.95
CA PRO A 72 75.11 23.79 17.90
C PRO A 72 74.15 22.83 18.60
N ALA A 73 74.45 21.53 18.56
CA ALA A 73 73.71 20.50 19.29
C ALA A 73 74.51 20.03 20.51
N VAL A 74 73.82 19.45 21.48
CA VAL A 74 74.42 18.90 22.70
C VAL A 74 74.82 17.46 22.43
N ASN A 75 76.10 17.12 22.63
CA ASN A 75 76.53 15.74 22.80
C ASN A 75 76.26 15.34 24.25
N ASN A 76 75.37 14.38 24.46
CA ASN A 76 74.92 14.00 25.81
C ASN A 76 75.96 13.14 26.53
N GLY A 77 76.99 12.65 25.83
CA GLY A 77 78.06 11.82 26.38
C GLY A 77 77.66 10.38 26.68
N ASP A 78 76.40 10.01 26.42
CA ASP A 78 75.83 8.67 26.62
C ASP A 78 75.64 7.89 25.32
N GLY A 79 76.22 8.39 24.22
CA GLY A 79 76.05 7.84 22.88
C GLY A 79 74.97 8.54 22.05
N THR A 80 74.30 9.55 22.61
CA THR A 80 73.27 10.34 21.91
C THR A 80 73.65 11.81 21.79
N TRP A 81 73.00 12.50 20.85
CA TRP A 81 73.05 13.95 20.74
C TRP A 81 71.64 14.54 20.62
N THR A 82 71.48 15.80 20.98
CA THR A 82 70.18 16.50 20.96
C THR A 82 70.33 17.95 20.53
N LEU A 83 69.54 18.35 19.54
CA LEU A 83 69.14 19.73 19.34
C LEU A 83 67.76 19.91 19.98
N ALA A 84 67.69 20.75 21.01
CA ALA A 84 66.48 20.87 21.82
C ALA A 84 65.29 21.39 20.99
N ASP A 85 64.10 20.96 21.38
CA ASP A 85 62.83 21.49 20.87
C ASP A 85 62.80 23.02 20.92
N ASN A 86 62.12 23.65 19.96
CA ASN A 86 61.98 25.10 19.83
C ASN A 86 63.32 25.87 19.65
N THR A 87 64.43 25.19 19.36
CA THR A 87 65.72 25.85 19.05
C THR A 87 65.76 26.38 17.62
N LEU A 88 65.12 25.65 16.70
CA LEU A 88 65.01 26.05 15.30
C LEU A 88 64.00 27.19 15.14
N PRO A 89 64.16 28.06 14.14
CA PRO A 89 63.04 28.90 13.70
C PRO A 89 61.90 28.02 13.18
N THR A 90 60.69 28.56 13.12
CA THR A 90 59.55 27.91 12.47
C THR A 90 59.93 27.51 11.05
N LEU A 91 59.98 26.21 10.82
CA LEU A 91 60.17 25.60 9.51
C LEU A 91 58.83 25.62 8.75
N ALA A 92 58.90 25.76 7.44
CA ALA A 92 57.71 25.73 6.58
C ALA A 92 57.29 24.28 6.32
N ASP A 93 56.04 24.05 5.92
CA ASP A 93 55.62 22.71 5.48
C ASP A 93 56.48 22.20 4.32
N GLY A 94 56.80 20.91 4.36
CA GLY A 94 57.60 20.21 3.37
C GLY A 94 58.88 19.59 3.93
N PRO A 95 59.68 18.96 3.05
CA PRO A 95 60.91 18.29 3.45
C PRO A 95 62.07 19.27 3.67
N HIS A 96 62.76 19.12 4.79
CA HIS A 96 64.00 19.81 5.14
C HIS A 96 65.15 18.82 5.19
N THR A 97 66.25 19.13 4.48
CA THR A 97 67.44 18.28 4.51
C THR A 97 68.32 18.68 5.69
N ILE A 98 68.52 17.75 6.61
CA ILE A 98 69.32 17.95 7.81
C ILE A 98 70.64 17.22 7.66
N THR A 99 71.76 17.92 7.87
CA THR A 99 73.08 17.29 7.95
C THR A 99 73.63 17.44 9.36
N VAL A 100 73.84 16.33 10.06
CA VAL A 100 74.53 16.34 11.35
C VAL A 100 76.01 16.07 11.14
N THR A 101 76.87 16.85 11.78
CA THR A 101 78.32 16.74 11.72
C THR A 101 78.89 16.60 13.12
N ALA A 102 79.65 15.53 13.36
CA ALA A 102 80.40 15.30 14.59
C ALA A 102 81.90 15.44 14.32
N THR A 103 82.58 16.32 15.08
CA THR A 103 84.03 16.55 14.98
C THR A 103 84.71 16.19 16.29
N ASP A 104 85.65 15.24 16.26
CA ASP A 104 86.43 14.84 17.44
C ASP A 104 87.48 15.90 17.84
N ALA A 105 88.21 15.64 18.91
CA ALA A 105 89.27 16.54 19.39
C ALA A 105 90.50 16.62 18.47
N ALA A 106 90.73 15.62 17.62
CA ALA A 106 91.81 15.58 16.64
C ALA A 106 91.45 16.29 15.32
N GLY A 107 90.17 16.63 15.13
CA GLY A 107 89.62 17.28 13.95
C GLY A 107 89.11 16.32 12.88
N ASN A 108 88.96 15.03 13.17
CA ASN A 108 88.30 14.10 12.24
C ASN A 108 86.80 14.36 12.26
N VAL A 109 86.17 14.25 11.09
CA VAL A 109 84.77 14.63 10.87
C VAL A 109 83.96 13.44 10.39
N GLY A 110 82.88 13.12 11.10
CA GLY A 110 81.80 12.26 10.65
C GLY A 110 80.55 13.08 10.32
N ASN A 111 79.79 12.65 9.32
CA ASN A 111 78.51 13.26 8.98
C ASN A 111 77.45 12.21 8.68
N ASP A 112 76.20 12.61 8.85
CA ASP A 112 75.03 11.88 8.39
C ASP A 112 73.96 12.87 7.91
N THR A 113 73.09 12.40 7.02
CA THR A 113 72.03 13.20 6.40
C THR A 113 70.70 12.51 6.50
N ALA A 114 69.68 13.24 6.95
CA ALA A 114 68.30 12.77 7.04
C ALA A 114 67.33 13.85 6.55
N VAL A 115 66.08 13.47 6.33
CA VAL A 115 64.99 14.38 5.97
C VAL A 115 64.03 14.52 7.14
N VAL A 116 63.78 15.77 7.55
CA VAL A 116 62.70 16.12 8.46
C VAL A 116 61.60 16.75 7.62
N THR A 117 60.45 16.09 7.53
CA THR A 117 59.27 16.59 6.82
C THR A 117 58.33 17.23 7.83
N ILE A 118 58.09 18.52 7.66
CA ILE A 118 57.10 19.27 8.44
C ILE A 118 55.78 19.20 7.71
N ASP A 119 54.74 18.80 8.42
CA ASP A 119 53.37 18.80 7.91
C ASP A 119 52.43 19.30 9.00
N THR A 120 52.02 20.56 8.88
CA THR A 120 51.06 21.20 9.80
C THR A 120 49.66 21.28 9.21
N SER A 121 49.42 20.67 8.06
CA SER A 121 48.14 20.72 7.37
C SER A 121 47.13 19.78 8.02
N LEU A 122 46.03 20.32 8.52
CA LEU A 122 44.94 19.50 9.07
C LEU A 122 44.20 18.76 7.93
N PRO A 123 43.79 17.49 8.14
CA PRO A 123 42.81 16.88 7.26
C PRO A 123 41.48 17.62 7.36
N VAL A 124 40.65 17.56 6.33
CA VAL A 124 39.25 17.98 6.33
C VAL A 124 38.39 16.73 6.30
N VAL A 125 37.51 16.58 7.28
CA VAL A 125 36.55 15.48 7.39
C VAL A 125 35.15 16.06 7.58
N SER A 126 34.14 15.39 7.02
CA SER A 126 32.75 15.75 7.25
C SER A 126 31.88 14.53 7.51
N LEU A 127 30.77 14.76 8.21
CA LEU A 127 29.67 13.82 8.42
C LEU A 127 28.34 14.58 8.36
N ASP A 128 27.38 14.05 7.59
CA ASP A 128 26.03 14.61 7.54
C ASP A 128 25.11 13.97 8.60
N ASP A 129 24.08 14.70 9.01
CA ASP A 129 22.99 14.14 9.82
C ASP A 129 22.29 13.00 9.06
N LEU A 130 21.89 11.97 9.79
CA LEU A 130 21.18 10.81 9.23
C LEU A 130 19.95 10.50 10.08
N THR A 131 18.80 10.29 9.44
CA THR A 131 17.60 9.72 10.07
C THR A 131 17.24 8.45 9.33
N THR A 132 17.05 7.35 10.04
CA THR A 132 16.86 6.01 9.45
C THR A 132 16.10 5.09 10.40
N ASN A 133 15.39 4.11 9.85
CA ASN A 133 14.81 3.00 10.63
C ASN A 133 15.74 1.79 10.76
N ASP A 134 16.93 1.84 10.17
CA ASP A 134 17.97 0.85 10.37
C ASP A 134 18.68 1.11 11.70
N THR A 135 18.52 0.21 12.67
CA THR A 135 19.15 0.31 14.00
C THR A 135 20.67 0.11 13.99
N THR A 136 21.27 -0.30 12.88
CA THR A 136 22.73 -0.57 12.76
C THR A 136 23.33 0.03 11.48
N PRO A 137 23.05 1.29 11.15
CA PRO A 137 23.26 1.81 9.81
C PRO A 137 24.74 1.93 9.47
N ALA A 138 25.05 1.87 8.17
CA ALA A 138 26.32 2.38 7.68
C ALA A 138 26.41 3.90 7.88
N LEU A 139 27.61 4.40 8.20
CA LEU A 139 27.89 5.83 8.26
C LEU A 139 28.96 6.18 7.22
N THR A 140 28.74 7.27 6.50
CA THR A 140 29.66 7.75 5.46
C THR A 140 29.84 9.25 5.56
N GLY A 141 30.91 9.74 4.95
CA GLY A 141 31.18 11.16 4.86
C GLY A 141 32.36 11.44 3.94
N ALA A 142 32.80 12.70 3.90
CA ALA A 142 33.93 13.11 3.07
C ALA A 142 35.22 13.18 3.89
N ILE A 143 36.35 12.93 3.24
CA ILE A 143 37.70 13.15 3.77
C ILE A 143 38.65 13.56 2.64
N ASP A 144 39.46 14.59 2.81
CA ASP A 144 40.36 15.08 1.75
C ASP A 144 41.76 14.43 1.75
N ASP A 145 42.21 13.93 2.90
CA ASP A 145 43.47 13.21 3.04
C ASP A 145 43.25 11.69 2.83
N PRO A 146 43.75 11.10 1.73
CA PRO A 146 43.60 9.66 1.44
C PRO A 146 44.49 8.76 2.31
N THR A 147 45.37 9.33 3.13
CA THR A 147 46.29 8.61 4.02
C THR A 147 45.93 8.72 5.49
N ALA A 148 44.99 9.59 5.84
CA ALA A 148 44.50 9.72 7.19
C ALA A 148 43.77 8.47 7.68
N THR A 149 43.91 8.19 8.98
CA THR A 149 43.11 7.21 9.71
C THR A 149 41.80 7.84 10.16
N VAL A 150 40.71 7.07 10.15
CA VAL A 150 39.37 7.57 10.52
C VAL A 150 38.81 6.76 11.68
N VAL A 151 38.34 7.45 12.70
CA VAL A 151 37.66 6.88 13.87
C VAL A 151 36.32 7.58 14.03
N VAL A 152 35.25 6.80 14.17
CA VAL A 152 33.90 7.30 14.42
C VAL A 152 33.53 6.97 15.86
N ASN A 153 33.26 7.99 16.66
CA ASN A 153 32.72 7.87 18.00
C ASN A 153 31.19 7.93 17.96
N VAL A 154 30.51 6.91 18.48
CA VAL A 154 29.06 6.90 18.67
C VAL A 154 28.79 6.72 20.16
N ASP A 155 28.13 7.70 20.79
CA ASP A 155 27.79 7.72 22.22
C ASP A 155 28.97 7.40 23.16
N GLY A 156 30.19 7.84 22.80
CA GLY A 156 31.39 7.66 23.59
C GLY A 156 32.17 6.38 23.30
N ILE A 157 31.76 5.56 22.32
CA ILE A 157 32.49 4.37 21.88
C ILE A 157 33.14 4.62 20.51
N ASP A 158 34.44 4.34 20.40
CA ASP A 158 35.21 4.51 19.17
C ASP A 158 35.13 3.26 18.27
N TYR A 159 34.85 3.50 16.99
CA TYR A 159 34.81 2.51 15.93
C TYR A 159 35.79 2.89 14.81
N PRO A 160 36.71 2.00 14.41
CA PRO A 160 37.57 2.27 13.27
C PRO A 160 36.74 2.27 11.98
N ALA A 161 36.87 3.32 11.18
CA ALA A 161 36.25 3.42 9.86
C ALA A 161 37.30 3.29 8.76
N THR A 162 36.84 2.97 7.55
CA THR A 162 37.71 2.83 6.38
C THR A 162 37.83 4.18 5.68
N ASN A 163 39.05 4.67 5.47
CA ASN A 163 39.32 5.70 4.47
C ASN A 163 39.38 5.02 3.10
N ASN A 164 38.45 5.36 2.21
CA ASN A 164 38.32 4.68 0.93
C ASN A 164 39.39 5.15 -0.08
N GLY A 165 40.10 6.25 0.21
CA GLY A 165 41.12 6.83 -0.66
C GLY A 165 40.57 7.55 -1.90
N ASP A 166 39.24 7.67 -2.02
CA ASP A 166 38.54 8.32 -3.13
C ASP A 166 37.86 9.64 -2.73
N GLY A 167 38.22 10.18 -1.56
CA GLY A 167 37.60 11.37 -0.98
C GLY A 167 36.47 11.05 0.01
N THR A 168 36.21 9.77 0.30
CA THR A 168 35.16 9.33 1.23
C THR A 168 35.70 8.41 2.31
N TRP A 169 34.96 8.31 3.42
CA TRP A 169 35.18 7.31 4.45
C TRP A 169 33.89 6.53 4.72
N THR A 170 34.02 5.33 5.29
CA THR A 170 32.88 4.46 5.60
C THR A 170 33.08 3.68 6.89
N LEU A 171 32.12 3.80 7.79
CA LEU A 171 31.84 2.80 8.82
C LEU A 171 30.80 1.84 8.26
N ALA A 172 31.17 0.56 8.11
CA ALA A 172 30.34 -0.41 7.44
C ALA A 172 29.03 -0.68 8.19
N ASP A 173 27.99 -0.99 7.43
CA ASP A 173 26.71 -1.47 7.93
C ASP A 173 26.89 -2.63 8.91
N ASN A 174 26.02 -2.72 9.93
CA ASN A 174 26.07 -3.74 11.00
C ASN A 174 27.35 -3.73 11.86
N THR A 175 28.20 -2.69 11.79
CA THR A 175 29.36 -2.56 12.69
C THR A 175 28.95 -2.06 14.08
N LEU A 176 27.95 -1.17 14.12
CA LEU A 176 27.37 -0.68 15.37
C LEU A 176 26.50 -1.75 16.03
N PRO A 177 26.40 -1.77 17.38
CA PRO A 177 25.32 -2.50 18.02
C PRO A 177 23.96 -1.89 17.64
N ALA A 178 22.89 -2.66 17.76
CA ALA A 178 21.54 -2.14 17.58
C ALA A 178 21.30 -0.97 18.52
N LEU A 179 21.13 0.21 17.93
CA LEU A 179 20.83 1.46 18.60
C LEU A 179 19.34 1.54 18.93
N ILE A 180 19.01 2.29 19.98
CA ILE A 180 17.63 2.53 20.39
C ILE A 180 17.05 3.72 19.64
N ASP A 181 15.72 3.81 19.56
CA ASP A 181 15.08 4.98 18.96
C ASP A 181 15.46 6.29 19.65
N GLY A 182 15.61 7.32 18.82
CA GLY A 182 16.00 8.66 19.22
C GLY A 182 17.34 9.12 18.63
N PRO A 183 17.77 10.33 19.02
CA PRO A 183 19.01 10.93 18.54
C PRO A 183 20.25 10.38 19.27
N HIS A 184 21.29 10.11 18.49
CA HIS A 184 22.64 9.72 18.90
C HIS A 184 23.64 10.75 18.40
N THR A 185 24.61 11.11 19.24
CA THR A 185 25.68 12.02 18.84
C THR A 185 26.80 11.22 18.22
N VAL A 186 27.15 11.54 16.97
CA VAL A 186 28.24 10.91 16.23
C VAL A 186 29.34 11.92 15.99
N THR A 187 30.58 11.58 16.34
CA THR A 187 31.76 12.40 16.02
C THR A 187 32.74 11.59 15.20
N VAL A 188 33.06 12.07 13.99
CA VAL A 188 34.13 11.50 13.18
C VAL A 188 35.43 12.25 13.45
N THR A 189 36.54 11.53 13.57
CA THR A 189 37.90 12.07 13.74
C THR A 189 38.80 11.52 12.64
N ALA A 190 39.47 12.40 11.90
CA ALA A 190 40.51 12.06 10.96
C ALA A 190 41.87 12.43 11.53
N THR A 191 42.85 11.54 11.42
CA THR A 191 44.26 11.79 11.84
C THR A 191 45.20 11.45 10.70
N ASP A 192 45.96 12.44 10.22
CA ASP A 192 46.95 12.25 9.16
C ASP A 192 48.22 11.51 9.68
N PRO A 193 49.16 11.13 8.79
CA PRO A 193 50.40 10.46 9.21
C PRO A 193 51.36 11.31 10.06
N ALA A 194 51.26 12.64 10.02
CA ALA A 194 52.06 13.56 10.83
C ALA A 194 51.49 13.79 12.24
N GLY A 195 50.24 13.33 12.47
CA GLY A 195 49.53 13.45 13.73
C GLY A 195 48.59 14.65 13.82
N ASN A 196 48.31 15.34 12.71
CA ASN A 196 47.28 16.38 12.65
C ASN A 196 45.90 15.75 12.72
N THR A 197 45.01 16.36 13.50
CA THR A 197 43.65 15.85 13.72
C THR A 197 42.59 16.87 13.37
N ALA A 198 41.51 16.40 12.76
CA ALA A 198 40.28 17.16 12.57
C ALA A 198 39.07 16.31 12.92
N THR A 199 38.00 16.98 13.34
CA THR A 199 36.77 16.32 13.78
C THR A 199 35.55 17.00 13.20
N ASP A 200 34.51 16.23 12.95
CA ASP A 200 33.17 16.73 12.66
C ASP A 200 32.12 15.96 13.47
N THR A 201 30.99 16.61 13.76
CA THR A 201 29.93 16.05 14.60
C THR A 201 28.58 16.18 13.91
N ALA A 202 27.82 15.08 13.91
CA ALA A 202 26.46 15.03 13.37
C ALA A 202 25.53 14.24 14.30
N THR A 203 24.24 14.30 14.00
CA THR A 203 23.19 13.55 14.69
C THR A 203 22.76 12.37 13.83
N LEU A 204 22.84 11.17 14.41
CA LEU A 204 22.18 9.98 13.89
C LEU A 204 20.87 9.79 14.66
N THR A 205 19.73 9.84 13.98
CA THR A 205 18.42 9.57 14.59
C THR A 205 17.91 8.22 14.12
N ILE A 206 17.70 7.31 15.08
CA ILE A 206 17.05 6.02 14.84
C ILE A 206 15.56 6.21 15.07
N ASP A 207 14.75 5.78 14.11
CA ASP A 207 13.30 5.89 14.16
C ASP A 207 12.66 4.63 13.59
N THR A 208 12.30 3.69 14.48
CA THR A 208 11.69 2.41 14.11
C THR A 208 10.18 2.38 14.37
N VAL A 209 9.62 3.49 14.86
CA VAL A 209 8.20 3.61 15.17
C VAL A 209 7.47 4.15 13.94
N PRO A 210 6.50 3.40 13.38
CA PRO A 210 5.64 3.94 12.33
C PRO A 210 4.93 5.22 12.77
N ALA A 211 4.92 6.21 11.90
CA ALA A 211 4.00 7.35 12.02
C ALA A 211 2.53 6.89 11.94
N ASP A 212 1.62 7.60 12.61
CA ASP A 212 0.17 7.30 12.57
C ASP A 212 -0.44 7.94 11.30
N LEU A 213 -0.29 7.23 10.18
CA LEU A 213 -0.63 7.68 8.83
C LEU A 213 -2.03 7.25 8.42
N ILE A 214 -2.49 6.07 8.84
CA ILE A 214 -3.78 5.50 8.48
C ILE A 214 -4.47 4.84 9.67
N GLY A 215 -5.79 4.72 9.59
CA GLY A 215 -6.61 4.07 10.62
C GLY A 215 -7.59 3.05 10.02
N ALA A 216 -8.74 2.90 10.69
CA ALA A 216 -9.79 1.96 10.30
C ALA A 216 -10.22 2.06 8.81
N ILE A 217 -10.52 0.89 8.24
CA ILE A 217 -11.15 0.74 6.94
C ILE A 217 -12.67 0.69 7.13
N THR A 218 -13.42 1.38 6.29
CA THR A 218 -14.89 1.35 6.27
C THR A 218 -15.40 1.13 4.85
N ILE A 219 -16.51 0.40 4.72
CA ILE A 219 -17.19 0.15 3.45
C ILE A 219 -18.53 0.89 3.48
N PRO A 220 -18.62 2.09 2.88
CA PRO A 220 -19.83 2.92 2.99
C PRO A 220 -21.02 2.34 2.21
N GLU A 221 -20.76 1.45 1.25
CA GLU A 221 -21.82 0.74 0.51
C GLU A 221 -22.48 -0.39 1.30
N ASP A 222 -21.85 -0.91 2.37
CA ASP A 222 -22.51 -1.83 3.31
C ASP A 222 -23.46 -1.02 4.20
N LEU A 223 -24.66 -0.75 3.67
CA LEU A 223 -25.62 0.19 4.26
C LEU A 223 -26.19 -0.34 5.59
N ASN A 224 -26.25 -1.66 5.73
CA ASN A 224 -26.89 -2.34 6.84
C ASN A 224 -25.87 -2.86 7.88
N GLY A 225 -24.59 -2.92 7.53
CA GLY A 225 -23.47 -3.26 8.41
C GLY A 225 -23.36 -4.76 8.71
N ASP A 226 -23.92 -5.63 7.87
CA ASP A 226 -23.85 -7.08 8.03
C ASP A 226 -22.60 -7.71 7.39
N GLY A 227 -21.78 -6.90 6.70
CA GLY A 227 -20.57 -7.35 6.02
C GLY A 227 -20.84 -8.13 4.75
N ILE A 228 -22.06 -8.07 4.20
CA ILE A 228 -22.44 -8.64 2.91
C ILE A 228 -22.76 -7.48 1.96
N LEU A 229 -22.30 -7.59 0.71
CA LEU A 229 -22.65 -6.66 -0.36
C LEU A 229 -23.55 -7.38 -1.36
N ASN A 230 -24.80 -6.96 -1.43
CA ASN A 230 -25.77 -7.47 -2.40
C ASN A 230 -25.71 -6.72 -3.74
N ALA A 231 -26.58 -7.11 -4.67
CA ALA A 231 -26.62 -6.52 -6.02
C ALA A 231 -26.91 -5.01 -6.04
N ASP A 232 -27.69 -4.49 -5.07
CA ASP A 232 -28.05 -3.08 -4.97
C ASP A 232 -26.96 -2.24 -4.29
N GLU A 233 -26.19 -2.84 -3.39
CA GLU A 233 -25.07 -2.21 -2.68
C GLU A 233 -23.81 -2.14 -3.54
N LEU A 234 -23.65 -3.05 -4.51
CA LEU A 234 -22.53 -3.01 -5.43
C LEU A 234 -22.66 -1.86 -6.45
N GLY A 235 -21.58 -1.12 -6.68
CA GLY A 235 -21.55 -0.07 -7.70
C GLY A 235 -21.88 -0.63 -9.09
N THR A 236 -22.56 0.18 -9.91
CA THR A 236 -22.95 -0.22 -11.29
C THR A 236 -21.77 -0.56 -12.20
N ASP A 237 -20.55 -0.20 -11.81
CA ASP A 237 -19.30 -0.55 -12.49
C ASP A 237 -18.67 -1.86 -11.97
N GLY A 238 -19.33 -2.58 -11.07
CA GLY A 238 -18.87 -3.83 -10.48
C GLY A 238 -17.79 -3.62 -9.42
N SER A 239 -17.78 -2.47 -8.74
CA SER A 239 -16.85 -2.16 -7.65
C SER A 239 -17.57 -1.61 -6.42
N PHE A 240 -16.91 -1.67 -5.27
CA PHE A 240 -17.33 -0.96 -4.05
C PHE A 240 -16.17 -0.09 -3.55
N ASN A 241 -16.45 0.86 -2.66
CA ASN A 241 -15.42 1.73 -2.11
C ASN A 241 -14.92 1.19 -0.77
N ALA A 242 -13.60 1.16 -0.60
CA ALA A 242 -12.96 1.06 0.69
C ALA A 242 -12.45 2.45 1.10
N GLN A 243 -12.99 3.00 2.18
CA GLN A 243 -12.51 4.23 2.77
C GLN A 243 -11.53 3.91 3.89
N VAL A 244 -10.27 4.30 3.70
CA VAL A 244 -9.21 4.14 4.72
C VAL A 244 -9.07 5.48 5.44
N ALA A 245 -9.36 5.49 6.75
CA ALA A 245 -9.19 6.69 7.57
C ALA A 245 -7.74 7.17 7.55
N LEU A 246 -7.53 8.47 7.53
CA LEU A 246 -6.20 9.08 7.61
C LEU A 246 -5.88 9.39 9.06
N GLY A 247 -4.70 8.97 9.49
CA GLY A 247 -4.13 9.29 10.79
C GLY A 247 -3.67 10.75 10.87
N PRO A 248 -3.37 11.25 12.09
CA PRO A 248 -2.94 12.62 12.33
C PRO A 248 -1.61 13.01 11.66
N ASP A 249 -0.75 12.04 11.35
CA ASP A 249 0.55 12.28 10.72
C ASP A 249 0.49 12.20 9.18
N ALA A 250 -0.68 11.89 8.60
CA ALA A 250 -0.90 11.89 7.17
C ALA A 250 -0.74 13.30 6.58
N LEU A 251 -0.07 13.40 5.43
CA LEU A 251 0.18 14.65 4.72
C LEU A 251 -0.19 14.52 3.23
N ASP A 252 -0.29 15.66 2.54
CA ASP A 252 -0.50 15.69 1.10
C ASP A 252 0.71 15.05 0.42
N GLY A 253 0.47 14.00 -0.38
CA GLY A 253 1.51 13.16 -0.96
C GLY A 253 1.81 11.86 -0.22
N THR A 254 1.26 11.61 0.99
CA THR A 254 1.34 10.29 1.63
C THR A 254 0.80 9.21 0.67
N VAL A 255 1.50 8.08 0.58
CA VAL A 255 1.07 6.97 -0.28
C VAL A 255 0.49 5.87 0.59
N VAL A 256 -0.77 5.51 0.32
CA VAL A 256 -1.48 4.39 0.95
C VAL A 256 -1.61 3.29 -0.08
N ASN A 257 -1.12 2.10 0.24
CA ASN A 257 -1.37 0.89 -0.53
C ASN A 257 -2.65 0.24 -0.04
N VAL A 258 -3.60 -0.01 -0.95
CA VAL A 258 -4.81 -0.79 -0.65
C VAL A 258 -4.84 -1.98 -1.60
N ASN A 259 -4.75 -3.19 -1.05
CA ASN A 259 -4.72 -4.46 -1.81
C ASN A 259 -3.71 -4.47 -2.99
N GLY A 260 -2.53 -3.87 -2.79
CA GLY A 260 -1.47 -3.82 -3.81
C GLY A 260 -1.55 -2.63 -4.77
N VAL A 261 -2.57 -1.77 -4.66
CA VAL A 261 -2.72 -0.55 -5.47
C VAL A 261 -2.36 0.67 -4.63
N ASN A 262 -1.49 1.53 -5.16
CA ASN A 262 -1.08 2.76 -4.49
C ASN A 262 -2.04 3.91 -4.78
N TYR A 263 -2.47 4.58 -3.71
CA TYR A 263 -3.28 5.79 -3.73
C TYR A 263 -2.51 6.91 -3.04
N THR A 264 -2.39 8.06 -3.69
CA THR A 264 -1.72 9.24 -3.13
C THR A 264 -2.74 10.14 -2.45
N VAL A 265 -2.57 10.37 -1.16
CA VAL A 265 -3.37 11.29 -0.36
C VAL A 265 -3.27 12.68 -0.95
N THR A 266 -4.42 13.30 -1.19
CA THR A 266 -4.55 14.68 -1.65
C THR A 266 -5.02 15.61 -0.52
N ALA A 267 -4.93 16.92 -0.73
CA ALA A 267 -5.53 17.90 0.18
C ALA A 267 -7.05 17.73 0.39
N ALA A 268 -7.77 17.14 -0.56
CA ALA A 268 -9.19 16.85 -0.42
C ALA A 268 -9.44 15.64 0.50
N ASP A 269 -8.61 14.60 0.39
CA ASP A 269 -8.67 13.41 1.25
C ASP A 269 -8.40 13.79 2.70
N LEU A 270 -7.40 14.63 2.95
CA LEU A 270 -7.12 15.18 4.29
C LEU A 270 -8.29 15.97 4.87
N ALA A 271 -9.00 16.74 4.03
CA ALA A 271 -10.18 17.48 4.47
C ALA A 271 -11.37 16.56 4.80
N ASN A 272 -11.47 15.43 4.10
CA ASN A 272 -12.49 14.40 4.35
C ASN A 272 -12.12 13.48 5.53
N GLY A 273 -10.81 13.34 5.83
CA GLY A 273 -10.27 12.46 6.86
C GLY A 273 -10.07 11.00 6.42
N TYR A 274 -10.18 10.71 5.12
CA TYR A 274 -9.99 9.37 4.57
C TYR A 274 -9.61 9.45 3.09
N ILE A 275 -8.95 8.40 2.59
CA ILE A 275 -8.79 8.14 1.16
C ILE A 275 -9.79 7.10 0.70
N THR A 276 -10.24 7.17 -0.55
CA THR A 276 -11.19 6.21 -1.14
C THR A 276 -10.49 5.36 -2.19
N ALA A 277 -10.50 4.04 -1.99
CA ALA A 277 -10.02 3.05 -2.93
C ALA A 277 -11.20 2.30 -3.56
N ALA A 278 -11.28 2.25 -4.88
CA ALA A 278 -12.28 1.44 -5.58
C ALA A 278 -11.80 -0.01 -5.67
N ILE A 279 -12.54 -0.93 -5.07
CA ILE A 279 -12.23 -2.36 -5.02
C ILE A 279 -13.06 -3.07 -6.10
N PRO A 280 -12.44 -3.54 -7.20
CA PRO A 280 -13.16 -4.27 -8.23
C PRO A 280 -13.58 -5.65 -7.72
N VAL A 281 -14.84 -6.02 -7.98
CA VAL A 281 -15.39 -7.32 -7.65
C VAL A 281 -15.31 -8.22 -8.88
N THR A 282 -14.66 -9.38 -8.74
CA THR A 282 -14.48 -10.34 -9.84
C THR A 282 -15.37 -11.59 -9.74
N GLY A 283 -16.15 -11.71 -8.66
CA GLY A 283 -17.08 -12.81 -8.41
C GLY A 283 -17.61 -12.80 -6.98
N GLU A 284 -18.46 -13.79 -6.67
CA GLU A 284 -19.06 -13.98 -5.35
C GLU A 284 -18.03 -14.43 -4.29
N GLY A 285 -18.37 -14.20 -3.03
CA GLY A 285 -17.63 -14.65 -1.85
C GLY A 285 -16.82 -13.55 -1.16
N PRO A 286 -15.95 -13.94 -0.21
CA PRO A 286 -15.25 -12.98 0.64
C PRO A 286 -14.15 -12.21 -0.10
N VAL A 287 -14.12 -10.90 0.11
CA VAL A 287 -13.09 -9.95 -0.34
C VAL A 287 -12.45 -9.35 0.91
N ALA A 288 -11.17 -9.64 1.12
CA ALA A 288 -10.38 -9.01 2.17
C ALA A 288 -9.77 -7.71 1.66
N ILE A 289 -9.83 -6.66 2.47
CA ILE A 289 -9.20 -5.37 2.26
C ILE A 289 -8.12 -5.18 3.31
N HIS A 290 -6.88 -5.06 2.82
CA HIS A 290 -5.71 -4.68 3.58
C HIS A 290 -5.23 -3.30 3.12
N ALA A 291 -4.84 -2.46 4.07
CA ALA A 291 -4.24 -1.16 3.78
C ALA A 291 -2.99 -0.94 4.63
N GLU A 292 -1.95 -0.42 3.98
CA GLU A 292 -0.68 -0.06 4.60
C GLU A 292 -0.16 1.27 4.03
N ALA A 293 0.55 2.04 4.83
CA ALA A 293 1.24 3.26 4.45
C ALA A 293 2.68 3.20 4.99
N VAL A 294 3.58 3.97 4.38
CA VAL A 294 4.99 3.99 4.79
C VAL A 294 5.40 5.43 5.06
N ASP A 295 6.07 5.66 6.19
CA ASP A 295 6.60 6.97 6.54
C ASP A 295 7.89 7.32 5.75
N ALA A 296 8.50 8.48 6.05
CA ALA A 296 9.69 8.94 5.34
C ALA A 296 10.94 8.08 5.62
N GLN A 297 10.94 7.35 6.74
CA GLN A 297 12.04 6.51 7.20
C GLN A 297 11.89 5.06 6.70
N GLY A 298 10.71 4.69 6.22
CA GLY A 298 10.42 3.35 5.72
C GLY A 298 9.67 2.47 6.71
N ASN A 299 9.17 3.02 7.82
CA ASN A 299 8.34 2.27 8.76
C ASN A 299 6.94 2.09 8.20
N VAL A 300 6.41 0.88 8.32
CA VAL A 300 5.10 0.51 7.79
C VAL A 300 4.06 0.74 8.87
N ASP A 301 3.11 1.62 8.58
CA ASP A 301 1.87 1.77 9.31
C ASP A 301 0.78 0.94 8.62
N VAL A 302 0.00 0.21 9.41
CA VAL A 302 -1.07 -0.66 8.91
C VAL A 302 -2.40 -0.20 9.49
N ALA A 303 -3.46 -0.32 8.70
CA ALA A 303 -4.80 -0.03 9.21
C ALA A 303 -5.11 -0.82 10.49
N ASP A 304 -5.96 -0.26 11.36
CA ASP A 304 -6.33 -0.84 12.67
C ASP A 304 -6.68 -2.34 12.61
N ALA A 305 -7.33 -2.74 11.52
CA ALA A 305 -7.59 -4.13 11.16
C ALA A 305 -7.90 -4.26 9.67
N ASP A 306 -7.57 -5.43 9.09
CA ASP A 306 -8.11 -5.84 7.80
C ASP A 306 -9.65 -5.99 7.89
N VAL A 307 -10.35 -5.56 6.85
CA VAL A 307 -11.80 -5.72 6.73
C VAL A 307 -12.10 -6.81 5.71
N THR A 308 -13.08 -7.67 5.98
CA THR A 308 -13.59 -8.63 4.99
C THR A 308 -15.08 -8.39 4.80
N VAL A 309 -15.48 -8.20 3.55
CA VAL A 309 -16.88 -8.21 3.12
C VAL A 309 -17.14 -9.41 2.24
N THR A 310 -18.37 -9.92 2.23
CA THR A 310 -18.77 -11.02 1.35
C THR A 310 -19.63 -10.45 0.25
N VAL A 311 -19.20 -10.61 -1.00
CA VAL A 311 -20.05 -10.30 -2.16
C VAL A 311 -21.04 -11.45 -2.32
N ASP A 312 -22.33 -11.13 -2.32
CA ASP A 312 -23.41 -12.07 -2.61
C ASP A 312 -24.49 -11.37 -3.43
N THR A 313 -24.32 -11.33 -4.75
CA THR A 313 -25.23 -10.63 -5.67
C THR A 313 -26.29 -11.54 -6.30
N VAL A 314 -26.32 -12.82 -5.91
CA VAL A 314 -27.20 -13.81 -6.52
C VAL A 314 -28.42 -14.03 -5.61
N PRO A 315 -29.64 -13.71 -6.07
CA PRO A 315 -30.84 -14.03 -5.32
C PRO A 315 -30.97 -15.53 -5.05
N ALA A 316 -31.33 -15.89 -3.81
CA ALA A 316 -31.81 -17.24 -3.51
C ALA A 316 -33.10 -17.56 -4.29
N ASP A 317 -33.32 -18.84 -4.64
CA ASP A 317 -34.54 -19.28 -5.35
C ASP A 317 -35.68 -19.47 -4.32
N LEU A 318 -36.33 -18.36 -3.99
CA LEU A 318 -37.36 -18.25 -2.95
C LEU A 318 -38.76 -18.44 -3.51
N ILE A 319 -39.03 -17.96 -4.72
CA ILE A 319 -40.34 -18.00 -5.35
C ILE A 319 -40.24 -18.38 -6.83
N GLY A 320 -41.30 -19.01 -7.35
CA GLY A 320 -41.41 -19.40 -8.74
C GLY A 320 -42.70 -18.88 -9.39
N ALA A 321 -43.18 -19.61 -10.40
CA ALA A 321 -44.38 -19.26 -11.16
C ALA A 321 -45.62 -18.92 -10.32
N ILE A 322 -46.40 -17.96 -10.81
CA ILE A 322 -47.71 -17.57 -10.29
C ILE A 322 -48.80 -18.37 -11.01
N THR A 323 -49.79 -18.91 -10.29
CA THR A 323 -50.96 -19.59 -10.85
C THR A 323 -52.26 -19.05 -10.26
N ILE A 324 -53.33 -19.06 -11.07
CA ILE A 324 -54.68 -18.65 -10.68
C ILE A 324 -55.58 -19.87 -10.68
N PRO A 325 -55.79 -20.54 -9.53
CA PRO A 325 -56.54 -21.79 -9.49
C PRO A 325 -58.03 -21.60 -9.78
N GLU A 326 -58.56 -20.38 -9.63
CA GLU A 326 -59.93 -20.04 -9.98
C GLU A 326 -60.19 -19.89 -11.49
N ASP A 327 -59.14 -19.74 -12.33
CA ASP A 327 -59.29 -19.85 -13.78
C ASP A 327 -59.41 -21.33 -14.17
N LEU A 328 -60.61 -21.87 -13.97
CA LEU A 328 -60.88 -23.31 -14.09
C LEU A 328 -60.72 -23.83 -15.52
N ASN A 329 -60.88 -22.94 -16.50
CA ASN A 329 -60.91 -23.27 -17.91
C ASN A 329 -59.59 -22.89 -18.63
N GLY A 330 -58.75 -22.06 -18.00
CA GLY A 330 -57.41 -21.68 -18.45
C GLY A 330 -57.41 -20.69 -19.60
N ASP A 331 -58.48 -19.92 -19.80
CA ASP A 331 -58.59 -18.90 -20.86
C ASP A 331 -58.09 -17.53 -20.44
N GLY A 332 -57.69 -17.36 -19.17
CA GLY A 332 -57.20 -16.11 -18.61
C GLY A 332 -58.30 -15.08 -18.35
N ILE A 333 -59.58 -15.47 -18.39
CA ILE A 333 -60.73 -14.63 -18.08
C ILE A 333 -61.41 -15.16 -16.82
N LEU A 334 -61.59 -14.30 -15.81
CA LEU A 334 -62.33 -14.64 -14.59
C LEU A 334 -63.75 -14.07 -14.65
N ASN A 335 -64.73 -14.97 -14.60
CA ASN A 335 -66.14 -14.61 -14.54
C ASN A 335 -66.65 -14.52 -13.09
N ALA A 336 -67.93 -14.14 -12.94
CA ALA A 336 -68.56 -13.95 -11.62
C ALA A 336 -68.59 -15.22 -10.75
N ASP A 337 -68.66 -16.41 -11.36
CA ASP A 337 -68.69 -17.70 -10.65
C ASP A 337 -67.28 -18.16 -10.22
N GLU A 338 -66.24 -17.65 -10.88
CA GLU A 338 -64.83 -17.93 -10.59
C GLU A 338 -64.27 -17.01 -9.49
N LEU A 339 -64.94 -15.89 -9.20
CA LEU A 339 -64.57 -15.06 -8.05
C LEU A 339 -65.04 -15.67 -6.73
N GLY A 340 -64.21 -15.49 -5.69
CA GLY A 340 -64.59 -15.77 -4.32
C GLY A 340 -65.81 -14.96 -3.89
N THR A 341 -66.54 -15.46 -2.89
CA THR A 341 -67.75 -14.79 -2.37
C THR A 341 -67.50 -13.39 -1.80
N ASP A 342 -66.25 -13.04 -1.55
CA ASP A 342 -65.79 -11.72 -1.11
C ASP A 342 -65.33 -10.81 -2.28
N GLY A 343 -65.46 -11.28 -3.52
CA GLY A 343 -65.06 -10.56 -4.73
C GLY A 343 -63.56 -10.58 -4.99
N SER A 344 -62.81 -11.49 -4.38
CA SER A 344 -61.38 -11.70 -4.66
C SER A 344 -61.15 -13.00 -5.45
N PHE A 345 -59.97 -13.14 -6.04
CA PHE A 345 -59.47 -14.44 -6.52
C PHE A 345 -58.11 -14.73 -5.88
N ASN A 346 -57.66 -15.97 -5.93
CA ASN A 346 -56.38 -16.34 -5.34
C ASN A 346 -55.27 -16.29 -6.39
N ALA A 347 -54.15 -15.66 -6.04
CA ALA A 347 -52.88 -15.85 -6.71
C ALA A 347 -52.02 -16.80 -5.87
N GLN A 348 -51.67 -17.96 -6.42
CA GLN A 348 -50.74 -18.89 -5.79
C GLN A 348 -49.35 -18.64 -6.36
N VAL A 349 -48.42 -18.21 -5.51
CA VAL A 349 -47.01 -18.05 -5.89
C VAL A 349 -46.27 -19.30 -5.45
N ALA A 350 -45.70 -20.05 -6.40
CA ALA A 350 -44.90 -21.22 -6.09
C ALA A 350 -43.72 -20.84 -5.18
N LEU A 351 -43.39 -21.71 -4.23
CA LEU A 351 -42.22 -21.52 -3.38
C LEU A 351 -41.04 -22.26 -3.98
N GLY A 352 -39.92 -21.56 -4.11
CA GLY A 352 -38.65 -22.12 -4.54
C GLY A 352 -38.02 -23.01 -3.46
N PRO A 353 -36.97 -23.75 -3.82
CA PRO A 353 -36.28 -24.69 -2.91
C PRO A 353 -35.61 -24.01 -1.71
N ASP A 354 -35.28 -22.72 -1.81
CA ASP A 354 -34.61 -21.97 -0.73
C ASP A 354 -35.60 -21.26 0.19
N ALA A 355 -36.90 -21.31 -0.11
CA ALA A 355 -37.95 -20.76 0.75
C ALA A 355 -37.99 -21.46 2.11
N ILE A 356 -38.05 -20.66 3.18
CA ILE A 356 -38.19 -21.13 4.57
C ILE A 356 -39.38 -20.50 5.29
N ASP A 357 -39.76 -21.06 6.44
CA ASP A 357 -40.81 -20.51 7.30
C ASP A 357 -40.39 -19.10 7.76
N GLY A 358 -41.24 -18.11 7.52
CA GLY A 358 -40.94 -16.70 7.75
C GLY A 358 -40.48 -15.92 6.51
N THR A 359 -40.21 -16.56 5.36
CA THR A 359 -39.93 -15.85 4.10
C THR A 359 -41.06 -14.88 3.79
N VAL A 360 -40.74 -13.65 3.39
CA VAL A 360 -41.75 -12.63 3.06
C VAL A 360 -41.83 -12.50 1.54
N VAL A 361 -43.02 -12.79 0.99
CA VAL A 361 -43.35 -12.61 -0.43
C VAL A 361 -44.24 -11.40 -0.56
N ASN A 362 -43.81 -10.39 -1.32
CA ASN A 362 -44.65 -9.29 -1.72
C ASN A 362 -45.44 -9.69 -2.98
N VAL A 363 -46.77 -9.56 -2.93
CA VAL A 363 -47.63 -9.73 -4.11
C VAL A 363 -48.41 -8.44 -4.31
N ASN A 364 -48.18 -7.76 -5.43
CA ASN A 364 -48.79 -6.48 -5.78
C ASN A 364 -48.75 -5.42 -4.66
N GLY A 365 -47.63 -5.34 -3.93
CA GLY A 365 -47.42 -4.38 -2.84
C GLY A 365 -47.91 -4.85 -1.46
N THR A 366 -48.49 -6.05 -1.34
CA THR A 366 -48.90 -6.63 -0.05
C THR A 366 -47.96 -7.74 0.37
N ASN A 367 -47.45 -7.69 1.59
CA ASN A 367 -46.53 -8.71 2.12
C ASN A 367 -47.30 -9.90 2.71
N TYR A 368 -46.91 -11.10 2.30
CA TYR A 368 -47.40 -12.37 2.81
C TYR A 368 -46.22 -13.15 3.39
N THR A 369 -46.36 -13.64 4.63
CA THR A 369 -45.31 -14.42 5.28
C THR A 369 -45.57 -15.91 5.07
N VAL A 370 -44.60 -16.60 4.46
CA VAL A 370 -44.60 -18.05 4.27
C VAL A 370 -44.67 -18.75 5.60
N THR A 371 -45.60 -19.69 5.74
CA THR A 371 -45.74 -20.55 6.90
C THR A 371 -45.30 -21.99 6.59
N ALA A 372 -45.13 -22.80 7.63
CA ALA A 372 -44.90 -24.25 7.47
C ALA A 372 -45.99 -24.97 6.64
N ALA A 373 -47.23 -24.46 6.62
CA ALA A 373 -48.29 -25.03 5.80
C ALA A 373 -48.10 -24.69 4.31
N ASP A 374 -47.67 -23.47 4.00
CA ASP A 374 -47.39 -23.02 2.64
C ASP A 374 -46.22 -23.82 2.03
N LEU A 375 -45.16 -24.04 2.81
CA LEU A 375 -44.04 -24.91 2.41
C LEU A 375 -44.48 -26.35 2.11
N ALA A 376 -45.41 -26.90 2.91
CA ALA A 376 -45.93 -28.24 2.68
C ALA A 376 -46.79 -28.32 1.41
N ASN A 377 -47.46 -27.21 1.06
CA ASN A 377 -48.27 -27.09 -0.16
C ASN A 377 -47.42 -26.76 -1.40
N GLY A 378 -46.24 -26.16 -1.21
CA GLY A 378 -45.33 -25.73 -2.27
C GLY A 378 -45.67 -24.36 -2.87
N TYR A 379 -46.59 -23.60 -2.25
CA TYR A 379 -46.98 -22.25 -2.69
C TYR A 379 -47.55 -21.44 -1.52
N ILE A 380 -47.42 -20.12 -1.61
CA ILE A 380 -48.16 -19.18 -0.76
C ILE A 380 -49.37 -18.64 -1.53
N THR A 381 -50.48 -18.39 -0.83
CA THR A 381 -51.71 -17.88 -1.43
C THR A 381 -51.95 -16.42 -1.06
N ALA A 382 -52.06 -15.56 -2.07
CA ALA A 382 -52.44 -14.16 -1.94
C ALA A 382 -53.86 -13.94 -2.46
N ALA A 383 -54.75 -13.41 -1.63
CA ALA A 383 -56.09 -13.00 -2.07
C ALA A 383 -56.01 -11.64 -2.78
N ILE A 384 -56.33 -11.62 -4.08
CA ILE A 384 -56.29 -10.43 -4.92
C ILE A 384 -57.71 -9.84 -5.00
N PRO A 385 -57.96 -8.67 -4.39
CA PRO A 385 -59.28 -8.04 -4.47
C PRO A 385 -59.54 -7.51 -5.88
N VAL A 386 -60.70 -7.86 -6.46
CA VAL A 386 -61.16 -7.27 -7.71
C VAL A 386 -61.83 -5.93 -7.43
N THR A 387 -61.37 -4.88 -8.11
CA THR A 387 -61.92 -3.51 -7.94
C THR A 387 -62.73 -3.03 -9.15
N GLY A 388 -62.76 -3.80 -10.25
CA GLY A 388 -63.52 -3.54 -11.46
C GLY A 388 -63.20 -4.53 -12.58
N GLU A 389 -63.85 -4.37 -13.72
CA GLU A 389 -63.62 -5.16 -14.94
C GLU A 389 -62.29 -4.81 -15.60
N GLY A 390 -61.75 -5.77 -16.38
CA GLY A 390 -60.56 -5.59 -17.19
C GLY A 390 -59.32 -6.32 -16.65
N PRO A 391 -58.13 -6.04 -17.20
CA PRO A 391 -56.91 -6.78 -16.88
C PRO A 391 -56.39 -6.45 -15.47
N VAL A 392 -56.01 -7.48 -14.75
CA VAL A 392 -55.32 -7.44 -13.45
C VAL A 392 -53.98 -8.12 -13.62
N ALA A 393 -52.88 -7.34 -13.52
CA ALA A 393 -51.52 -7.86 -13.51
C ALA A 393 -51.11 -8.24 -12.09
N ILE A 394 -50.35 -9.32 -11.96
CA ILE A 394 -49.91 -9.89 -10.70
C ILE A 394 -48.41 -10.05 -10.79
N HIS A 395 -47.72 -9.30 -9.93
CA HIS A 395 -46.29 -9.35 -9.74
C HIS A 395 -46.01 -9.88 -8.33
N ALA A 396 -45.00 -10.75 -8.22
CA ALA A 396 -44.54 -11.25 -6.94
C ALA A 396 -43.01 -11.19 -6.87
N GLU A 397 -42.52 -10.73 -5.72
CA GLU A 397 -41.10 -10.64 -5.39
C GLU A 397 -40.88 -11.09 -3.93
N ALA A 398 -39.71 -11.65 -3.65
CA ALA A 398 -39.25 -12.01 -2.32
C ALA A 398 -37.81 -11.53 -2.16
N VAL A 399 -37.40 -11.29 -0.91
CA VAL A 399 -36.03 -10.84 -0.60
C VAL A 399 -35.38 -11.88 0.29
N ASP A 400 -34.16 -12.28 -0.05
CA ASP A 400 -33.38 -13.23 0.76
C ASP A 400 -32.79 -12.57 2.01
N ALA A 401 -32.03 -13.35 2.78
CA ALA A 401 -31.44 -12.85 4.02
C ALA A 401 -30.33 -11.81 3.78
N GLN A 402 -29.78 -11.76 2.58
CA GLN A 402 -28.70 -10.88 2.12
C GLN A 402 -29.25 -9.61 1.46
N GLY A 403 -30.56 -9.54 1.21
CA GLY A 403 -31.20 -8.40 0.58
C GLY A 403 -31.35 -8.52 -0.93
N ASN A 404 -30.96 -9.64 -1.56
CA ASN A 404 -31.18 -9.83 -2.98
C ASN A 404 -32.66 -10.11 -3.27
N VAL A 405 -33.17 -9.50 -4.35
CA VAL A 405 -34.57 -9.65 -4.78
C VAL A 405 -34.69 -10.83 -5.73
N ASP A 406 -35.49 -11.81 -5.34
CA ASP A 406 -35.97 -12.88 -6.19
C ASP A 406 -37.36 -12.53 -6.73
N VAL A 407 -37.57 -12.69 -8.03
CA VAL A 407 -38.83 -12.36 -8.70
C VAL A 407 -39.43 -13.62 -9.30
N ALA A 408 -40.76 -13.73 -9.24
CA ALA A 408 -41.45 -14.85 -9.86
C ALA A 408 -41.06 -15.01 -11.34
N ASP A 409 -41.05 -16.26 -11.83
CA ASP A 409 -40.64 -16.63 -13.20
C ASP A 409 -41.24 -15.72 -14.30
N ALA A 410 -42.49 -15.29 -14.11
CA ALA A 410 -43.16 -14.30 -14.92
C ALA A 410 -44.34 -13.66 -14.17
N ASP A 411 -44.59 -12.37 -14.46
CA ASP A 411 -45.85 -11.72 -14.09
C ASP A 411 -47.02 -12.40 -14.82
N VAL A 412 -48.15 -12.55 -14.12
CA VAL A 412 -49.39 -13.11 -14.68
C VAL A 412 -50.43 -12.02 -14.85
N THR A 413 -51.15 -12.01 -15.98
CA THR A 413 -52.30 -11.12 -16.20
C THR A 413 -53.55 -11.95 -16.46
N VAL A 414 -54.61 -11.70 -15.69
CA VAL A 414 -55.96 -12.22 -15.93
C VAL A 414 -56.90 -11.07 -16.25
N THR A 415 -57.95 -11.33 -17.04
CA THR A 415 -59.00 -10.34 -17.32
C THR A 415 -60.22 -10.66 -16.50
N VAL A 416 -60.65 -9.75 -15.64
CA VAL A 416 -61.93 -9.91 -14.95
C VAL A 416 -63.03 -9.44 -15.89
N ASP A 417 -64.01 -10.32 -16.12
CA ASP A 417 -65.24 -10.03 -16.88
C ASP A 417 -66.43 -10.68 -16.17
N THR A 418 -67.00 -9.96 -15.20
CA THR A 418 -68.15 -10.44 -14.42
C THR A 418 -69.50 -10.03 -15.01
N VAL A 419 -69.50 -9.24 -16.09
CA VAL A 419 -70.72 -8.71 -16.69
C VAL A 419 -71.27 -9.73 -17.69
N PRO A 420 -72.45 -10.33 -17.44
CA PRO A 420 -73.06 -11.19 -18.44
C PRO A 420 -73.38 -10.37 -19.69
N ALA A 421 -73.06 -10.90 -20.87
CA ALA A 421 -73.45 -10.27 -22.13
C ALA A 421 -74.97 -10.07 -22.20
N ASP A 422 -75.42 -8.88 -22.60
CA ASP A 422 -76.83 -8.57 -22.80
C ASP A 422 -77.27 -9.08 -24.18
N LEU A 423 -77.55 -10.38 -24.23
CA LEU A 423 -77.84 -11.10 -25.48
C LEU A 423 -79.32 -11.08 -25.85
N ILE A 424 -80.24 -10.99 -24.89
CA ILE A 424 -81.69 -11.08 -25.13
C ILE A 424 -82.46 -10.12 -24.24
N GLY A 425 -83.54 -9.56 -24.78
CA GLY A 425 -84.47 -8.66 -24.12
C GLY A 425 -85.86 -9.27 -23.93
N ALA A 426 -86.88 -8.41 -23.89
CA ALA A 426 -88.26 -8.80 -23.65
C ALA A 426 -88.81 -9.76 -24.72
N ILE A 427 -89.69 -10.66 -24.29
CA ILE A 427 -90.46 -11.51 -25.19
C ILE A 427 -91.80 -10.83 -25.47
N THR A 428 -92.15 -10.70 -26.74
CA THR A 428 -93.48 -10.26 -27.18
C THR A 428 -94.18 -11.37 -27.94
N ILE A 429 -95.50 -11.44 -27.81
CA ILE A 429 -96.35 -12.30 -28.63
C ILE A 429 -97.15 -11.38 -29.55
N PRO A 430 -96.73 -11.19 -30.81
CA PRO A 430 -97.41 -10.28 -31.74
C PRO A 430 -98.86 -10.65 -32.00
N GLU A 431 -99.20 -11.93 -31.83
CA GLU A 431 -100.55 -12.45 -32.01
C GLU A 431 -101.49 -12.14 -30.83
N ASP A 432 -100.99 -11.73 -29.65
CA ASP A 432 -101.83 -11.17 -28.58
C ASP A 432 -102.19 -9.72 -28.94
N LEU A 433 -103.22 -9.57 -29.76
CA LEU A 433 -103.61 -8.29 -30.34
C LEU A 433 -104.15 -7.29 -29.31
N ASN A 434 -104.62 -7.79 -28.17
CA ASN A 434 -105.26 -6.97 -27.14
C ASN A 434 -104.35 -6.76 -25.90
N GLY A 435 -103.26 -7.53 -25.78
CA GLY A 435 -102.23 -7.41 -24.75
C GLY A 435 -102.67 -7.88 -23.37
N ASP A 436 -103.71 -8.73 -23.27
CA ASP A 436 -104.21 -9.26 -22.01
C ASP A 436 -103.51 -10.54 -21.54
N GLY A 437 -102.60 -11.08 -22.35
CA GLY A 437 -101.84 -12.29 -22.07
C GLY A 437 -102.63 -13.60 -22.27
N ILE A 438 -103.82 -13.55 -22.88
CA ILE A 438 -104.66 -14.72 -23.16
C ILE A 438 -104.84 -14.85 -24.68
N LEU A 439 -104.22 -15.89 -25.25
CA LEU A 439 -104.44 -16.23 -26.67
C LEU A 439 -105.75 -16.99 -26.85
N ASN A 440 -106.61 -16.48 -27.74
CA ASN A 440 -107.80 -17.17 -28.19
C ASN A 440 -107.58 -17.93 -29.52
N ALA A 441 -108.57 -18.69 -29.97
CA ALA A 441 -108.44 -19.52 -31.17
C ALA A 441 -108.22 -18.71 -32.47
N ASP A 442 -108.61 -17.43 -32.50
CA ASP A 442 -108.39 -16.53 -33.63
C ASP A 442 -106.97 -15.92 -33.61
N GLU A 443 -106.28 -15.98 -32.47
CA GLU A 443 -104.91 -15.48 -32.25
C GLU A 443 -103.86 -16.60 -32.38
N LEU A 444 -104.28 -17.85 -32.58
CA LEU A 444 -103.37 -18.95 -32.90
C LEU A 444 -103.19 -19.11 -34.42
N GLY A 445 -101.98 -19.47 -34.83
CA GLY A 445 -101.70 -19.98 -36.16
C GLY A 445 -102.57 -21.18 -36.50
N THR A 446 -102.77 -21.44 -37.79
CA THR A 446 -103.61 -22.55 -38.27
C THR A 446 -103.13 -23.95 -37.86
N ASP A 447 -101.89 -24.04 -37.39
CA ASP A 447 -101.24 -25.24 -36.86
C ASP A 447 -101.31 -25.33 -35.32
N GLY A 448 -102.00 -24.40 -34.66
CA GLY A 448 -102.12 -24.34 -33.21
C GLY A 448 -100.90 -23.74 -32.51
N SER A 449 -100.01 -23.06 -33.23
CA SER A 449 -98.86 -22.36 -32.64
C SER A 449 -99.05 -20.85 -32.57
N PHE A 450 -98.24 -20.16 -31.77
CA PHE A 450 -98.10 -18.69 -31.80
C PHE A 450 -96.62 -18.32 -31.88
N ASN A 451 -96.31 -17.07 -32.26
CA ASN A 451 -94.92 -16.63 -32.32
C ASN A 451 -94.52 -15.93 -31.02
N ALA A 452 -93.43 -16.40 -30.43
CA ALA A 452 -92.71 -15.66 -29.41
C ALA A 452 -91.54 -14.93 -30.09
N GLN A 453 -91.61 -13.60 -30.14
CA GLN A 453 -90.49 -12.76 -30.58
C GLN A 453 -89.65 -12.41 -29.36
N VAL A 454 -88.42 -12.92 -29.32
CA VAL A 454 -87.44 -12.59 -28.28
C VAL A 454 -86.61 -11.44 -28.79
N ALA A 455 -86.72 -10.26 -28.17
CA ALA A 455 -85.87 -9.13 -28.50
C ALA A 455 -84.40 -9.52 -28.33
N LEU A 456 -83.54 -9.07 -29.23
CA LEU A 456 -82.11 -9.30 -29.13
C LEU A 456 -81.48 -8.11 -28.40
N GLY A 457 -80.66 -8.42 -27.41
CA GLY A 457 -79.88 -7.42 -26.69
C GLY A 457 -78.74 -6.87 -27.56
N PRO A 458 -78.11 -5.77 -27.13
CA PRO A 458 -77.05 -5.09 -27.87
C PRO A 458 -75.81 -5.96 -28.13
N ASP A 459 -75.58 -7.00 -27.31
CA ASP A 459 -74.42 -7.89 -27.43
C ASP A 459 -74.71 -9.13 -28.28
N ALA A 460 -75.94 -9.29 -28.77
CA ALA A 460 -76.28 -10.39 -29.66
C ALA A 460 -75.53 -10.29 -30.99
N ILE A 461 -74.99 -11.42 -31.46
CA ILE A 461 -74.27 -11.53 -32.73
C ILE A 461 -74.83 -12.69 -33.58
N ASP A 462 -74.44 -12.73 -34.86
CA ASP A 462 -74.83 -13.83 -35.75
C ASP A 462 -74.23 -15.13 -35.20
N GLY A 463 -75.09 -16.13 -35.00
CA GLY A 463 -74.73 -17.37 -34.32
C GLY A 463 -75.09 -17.43 -32.83
N THR A 464 -75.53 -16.33 -32.19
CA THR A 464 -76.05 -16.37 -30.80
C THR A 464 -77.20 -17.39 -30.72
N VAL A 465 -77.19 -18.27 -29.74
CA VAL A 465 -78.24 -19.30 -29.57
C VAL A 465 -79.21 -18.87 -28.49
N VAL A 466 -80.47 -18.68 -28.86
CA VAL A 466 -81.58 -18.38 -27.96
C VAL A 466 -82.39 -19.66 -27.72
N ASN A 467 -82.45 -20.12 -26.46
CA ASN A 467 -83.31 -21.24 -26.10
C ASN A 467 -84.71 -20.74 -25.74
N VAL A 468 -85.72 -21.19 -26.48
CA VAL A 468 -87.13 -20.90 -26.17
C VAL A 468 -87.84 -22.22 -25.90
N ASN A 469 -88.30 -22.41 -24.66
CA ASN A 469 -88.98 -23.61 -24.18
C ASN A 469 -88.25 -24.93 -24.50
N GLY A 470 -86.93 -24.96 -24.35
CA GLY A 470 -86.10 -26.16 -24.56
C GLY A 470 -85.68 -26.37 -26.02
N THR A 471 -86.10 -25.53 -26.95
CA THR A 471 -85.65 -25.56 -28.35
C THR A 471 -84.65 -24.43 -28.60
N ASN A 472 -83.51 -24.75 -29.19
CA ASN A 472 -82.48 -23.78 -29.55
C ASN A 472 -82.78 -23.14 -30.91
N TYR A 473 -82.77 -21.82 -30.96
CA TYR A 473 -82.88 -21.01 -32.16
C TYR A 473 -81.60 -20.20 -32.35
N THR A 474 -80.97 -20.30 -33.51
CA THR A 474 -79.73 -19.57 -33.80
C THR A 474 -80.08 -18.24 -34.46
N VAL A 475 -79.66 -17.14 -33.85
CA VAL A 475 -79.76 -15.78 -34.37
C VAL A 475 -79.01 -15.69 -35.69
N THR A 476 -79.69 -15.15 -36.70
CA THR A 476 -79.10 -14.84 -38.00
C THR A 476 -78.87 -13.34 -38.16
N ALA A 477 -78.10 -12.93 -39.16
CA ALA A 477 -77.97 -11.52 -39.54
C ALA A 477 -79.32 -10.81 -39.80
N ALA A 478 -80.36 -11.55 -40.24
CA ALA A 478 -81.70 -10.98 -40.44
C ALA A 478 -82.41 -10.69 -39.12
N ASP A 479 -82.26 -11.57 -38.12
CA ASP A 479 -82.84 -11.39 -36.79
C ASP A 479 -82.22 -10.18 -36.06
N LEU A 480 -80.89 -10.01 -36.18
CA LEU A 480 -80.19 -8.82 -35.65
C LEU A 480 -80.70 -7.51 -36.28
N ALA A 481 -80.93 -7.50 -37.60
CA ALA A 481 -81.46 -6.33 -38.29
C ALA A 481 -82.90 -5.99 -37.88
N ASN A 482 -83.70 -7.00 -37.53
CA ASN A 482 -85.05 -6.84 -37.01
C ASN A 482 -85.08 -6.49 -35.52
N GLY A 483 -84.01 -6.77 -34.78
CA GLY A 483 -83.91 -6.58 -33.34
C GLY A 483 -84.60 -7.66 -32.50
N TYR A 484 -85.03 -8.77 -33.12
CA TYR A 484 -85.65 -9.91 -32.44
C TYR A 484 -85.48 -11.20 -33.26
N ILE A 485 -85.44 -12.35 -32.57
CA ILE A 485 -85.57 -13.69 -33.17
C ILE A 485 -86.98 -14.22 -32.91
N THR A 486 -87.56 -14.92 -33.88
CA THR A 486 -88.93 -15.47 -33.77
C THR A 486 -88.90 -16.98 -33.54
N ALA A 487 -89.54 -17.42 -32.45
CA ALA A 487 -89.74 -18.83 -32.13
C ALA A 487 -91.23 -19.19 -32.26
N ALA A 488 -91.55 -20.24 -33.03
CA ALA A 488 -92.92 -20.75 -33.13
C ALA A 488 -93.20 -21.72 -31.98
N ILE A 489 -94.19 -21.40 -31.15
CA ILE A 489 -94.53 -22.15 -29.93
C ILE A 489 -95.86 -22.89 -30.14
N PRO A 490 -95.86 -24.23 -30.20
CA PRO A 490 -97.09 -25.01 -30.26
C PRO A 490 -97.84 -24.98 -28.92
N VAL A 491 -99.17 -24.96 -28.96
CA VAL A 491 -100.07 -24.98 -27.79
C VAL A 491 -100.61 -26.38 -27.49
#